data_AF-A6K2K3-F1
#
_entry.id   AF-A6K2K3-F1
#
_cell.length_a   1.000
_cell.length_b   1.000
_cell.length_c   1.000
_cell.angle_alpha   90.00
_cell.angle_beta   90.00
_cell.angle_gamma   90.00
#
_symmetry.space_group_name_H-M   'P 1'
#
loop_
_entity.id
_entity.type
_entity.pdbx_description
1 polymer ?
#
loop_
_entity_poly.entity_id
_entity_poly.type
_entity_poly.pdbx_seq_one_letter_code
_entity_poly.pdbx_strand_id
1 'polypeptide(L)'
;MSSGELVHLLMDFGANAQTKNADGKRPVDLVPLESPVIEIFLQREGPLSLMQLCRLRIRKCFGIRQHHKITGLLLPEDLKRFLLHL
;
A
#
# COMPACT_ATOMS: atom_id res chain seq x y z
N MET A 1 1.33 17.29 -0.13
CA MET A 1 1.51 15.90 0.31
C MET A 1 2.49 15.87 1.47
N SER A 2 2.02 15.57 2.67
CA SER A 2 2.84 15.40 3.86
C SER A 2 3.57 14.04 3.84
N SER A 3 4.55 13.86 4.72
CA SER A 3 5.24 12.57 4.88
C SER A 3 4.28 11.45 5.28
N GLY A 4 3.30 11.71 6.15
CA GLY A 4 2.28 10.74 6.53
C GLY A 4 1.39 10.31 5.36
N GLU A 5 0.94 11.27 4.54
CA GLU A 5 0.17 10.97 3.31
C GLU A 5 0.96 10.10 2.33
N LEU A 6 2.26 10.37 2.18
CA LEU A 6 3.13 9.55 1.34
C LEU A 6 3.32 8.13 1.90
N VAL A 7 3.47 7.98 3.21
CA VAL A 7 3.59 6.66 3.85
C VAL A 7 2.32 5.84 3.64
N HIS A 8 1.13 6.43 3.83
CA HIS A 8 -0.14 5.77 3.52
C HIS A 8 -0.22 5.33 2.06
N LEU A 9 0.16 6.21 1.13
CA LEU A 9 0.17 5.91 -0.29
C LEU A 9 1.08 4.71 -0.61
N LEU A 10 2.31 4.71 -0.09
CA LEU A 10 3.25 3.61 -0.30
C LEU A 10 2.70 2.28 0.24
N MET A 11 2.12 2.28 1.44
CA MET A 11 1.53 1.09 2.04
C MET A 11 0.34 0.55 1.24
N ASP A 12 -0.52 1.44 0.75
CA ASP A 12 -1.68 1.05 -0.05
C ASP A 12 -1.30 0.38 -1.37
N PHE A 13 -0.12 0.71 -1.91
CA PHE A 13 0.47 0.10 -3.09
C PHE A 13 1.42 -1.06 -2.78
N GLY A 14 1.48 -1.51 -1.52
CA GLY A 14 2.15 -2.76 -1.13
C GLY A 14 3.60 -2.60 -0.71
N ALA A 15 4.04 -1.41 -0.28
CA ALA A 15 5.32 -1.25 0.39
C ALA A 15 5.40 -2.15 1.63
N ASN A 16 6.51 -2.86 1.79
CA ASN A 16 6.71 -3.78 2.90
C ASN A 16 7.36 -3.06 4.09
N ALA A 17 6.55 -2.77 5.12
CA ALA A 17 6.96 -2.12 6.36
C ALA A 17 7.94 -2.94 7.23
N GLN A 18 8.14 -4.23 6.93
CA GLN A 18 9.08 -5.10 7.65
C GLN A 18 10.45 -5.23 6.97
N THR A 19 10.63 -4.63 5.79
CA THR A 19 11.92 -4.65 5.08
C THR A 19 12.96 -3.88 5.88
N LYS A 20 14.18 -4.40 5.94
CA LYS A 20 15.30 -3.74 6.62
C LYS A 20 16.23 -3.07 5.60
N ASN A 21 16.75 -1.90 5.96
CA ASN A 21 17.80 -1.24 5.19
C ASN A 21 19.18 -1.91 5.43
N ALA A 22 20.25 -1.33 4.87
CA ALA A 22 21.62 -1.84 5.02
C ALA A 22 22.11 -1.83 6.49
N ASP A 23 21.55 -0.98 7.34
CA ASP A 23 21.86 -0.90 8.77
C ASP A 23 20.99 -1.85 9.62
N GLY A 24 20.16 -2.68 8.99
CA GLY A 24 19.26 -3.61 9.68
C GLY A 24 18.01 -2.96 10.29
N LYS A 25 17.73 -1.68 9.98
CA LYS A 25 16.59 -0.92 10.51
C LYS A 25 15.38 -1.02 9.59
N ARG A 26 14.19 -1.24 10.17
CA ARG A 26 12.89 -1.14 9.48
C ARG A 26 12.48 0.32 9.32
N PRO A 27 11.53 0.65 8.42
CA PRO A 27 10.98 2.00 8.30
C PRO A 27 10.56 2.65 9.63
N VAL A 28 9.87 1.91 10.50
CA VAL A 28 9.43 2.43 11.81
C VAL A 28 10.60 2.79 12.73
N ASP A 29 11.73 2.09 12.63
CA ASP A 29 12.92 2.32 13.44
C ASP A 29 13.69 3.59 13.01
N LEU A 30 13.31 4.19 11.87
CA LEU A 30 13.88 5.43 11.33
C LEU A 30 13.03 6.67 11.65
N VAL A 31 11.83 6.48 12.20
CA VAL A 31 10.88 7.56 12.49
C VAL A 31 11.11 8.08 13.93
N PRO A 32 11.22 9.40 14.16
CA PRO A 32 11.27 9.96 15.51
C PRO A 32 10.03 9.58 16.33
N LEU A 33 10.20 9.31 17.63
CA LEU A 33 9.11 8.84 18.50
C LEU A 33 7.96 9.86 18.63
N GLU A 34 8.26 11.14 18.47
CA GLU A 34 7.30 12.24 18.53
C GLU A 34 6.54 12.44 17.21
N SER A 35 6.91 11.70 16.16
CA SER A 35 6.29 11.83 14.85
C SER A 35 4.96 11.06 14.82
N PRO A 36 3.86 11.69 14.37
CA PRO A 36 2.58 10.99 14.20
C PRO A 36 2.65 9.87 13.15
N VAL A 37 3.69 9.85 12.32
CA VAL A 37 3.92 8.79 11.32
C VAL A 37 4.18 7.43 11.97
N ILE A 38 4.67 7.40 13.22
CA ILE A 38 4.94 6.15 13.93
C ILE A 38 3.65 5.35 14.14
N GLU A 39 2.55 6.03 14.45
CA GLU A 39 1.23 5.41 14.65
C GLU A 39 0.73 4.72 13.37
N ILE A 40 1.04 5.27 12.20
CA ILE A 40 0.67 4.67 10.91
C ILE A 40 1.32 3.30 10.74
N PHE A 41 2.61 3.19 11.09
CA PHE A 41 3.33 1.91 11.03
C PHE A 41 2.79 0.91 12.06
N LEU A 42 2.54 1.37 13.28
CA LEU A 42 2.01 0.53 14.36
C LEU A 42 0.61 -0.02 14.05
N GLN A 43 -0.29 0.81 13.52
CA GLN A 43 -1.65 0.39 13.12
C GLN A 43 -1.64 -0.63 11.98
N ARG A 44 -0.58 -0.67 11.18
CA ARG A 44 -0.41 -1.63 10.07
C ARG A 44 0.55 -2.76 10.42
N GLU A 45 0.86 -2.96 11.69
CA GLU A 45 1.55 -4.17 12.14
C GLU A 45 0.61 -5.37 12.01
N GLY A 46 0.90 -6.20 11.00
CA GLY A 46 0.14 -7.42 10.75
C GLY A 46 0.04 -7.77 9.27
N PRO A 47 -0.62 -8.89 8.95
CA PRO A 47 -0.89 -9.25 7.57
C PRO A 47 -1.87 -8.26 6.93
N LEU A 48 -1.67 -8.02 5.63
CA LEU A 48 -2.64 -7.29 4.82
C LEU A 48 -3.97 -8.05 4.77
N SER A 49 -5.09 -7.32 4.71
CA SER A 49 -6.39 -7.93 4.48
C SER A 49 -6.41 -8.70 3.15
N LEU A 50 -7.27 -9.72 3.05
CA LEU A 50 -7.39 -10.51 1.82
C LEU A 50 -7.74 -9.62 0.61
N MET A 51 -8.61 -8.62 0.79
CA MET A 51 -8.94 -7.66 -0.27
C MET A 51 -7.69 -6.93 -0.78
N GLN A 52 -6.80 -6.53 0.13
CA GLN A 52 -5.57 -5.85 -0.23
C GLN A 52 -4.59 -6.78 -0.96
N LEU A 53 -4.45 -8.02 -0.49
CA LEU A 53 -3.65 -9.04 -1.17
C LEU A 53 -4.17 -9.31 -2.58
N CYS A 54 -5.49 -9.45 -2.74
CA CYS A 54 -6.15 -9.59 -4.04
C CYS A 54 -5.88 -8.39 -4.94
N ARG A 55 -6.03 -7.15 -4.43
CA ARG A 55 -5.74 -5.93 -5.19
C ARG A 55 -4.32 -5.91 -5.72
N LEU A 56 -3.33 -6.17 -4.86
CA LEU A 56 -1.93 -6.20 -5.24
C LEU A 56 -1.67 -7.29 -6.30
N ARG A 57 -2.28 -8.47 -6.16
CA ARG A 57 -2.11 -9.56 -7.11
C ARG A 57 -2.75 -9.24 -8.47
N ILE A 58 -3.97 -8.71 -8.49
CA ILE A 58 -4.67 -8.33 -9.72
C ILE A 58 -3.89 -7.22 -10.45
N ARG A 59 -3.48 -6.17 -9.73
CA ARG A 59 -2.72 -5.05 -10.32
C ARG A 59 -1.40 -5.50 -10.94
N LYS A 60 -0.70 -6.47 -10.33
CA LYS A 60 0.53 -7.08 -10.89
C LYS A 60 0.34 -7.74 -12.26
N CYS A 61 -0.89 -8.11 -12.64
CA CYS A 61 -1.18 -8.67 -13.96
C CYS A 61 -1.24 -7.60 -15.07
N PHE A 62 -1.32 -6.31 -14.71
CA PHE A 62 -1.37 -5.21 -15.67
C PHE A 62 0.00 -4.55 -15.79
N GLY A 63 0.45 -4.33 -17.03
CA GLY A 63 1.69 -3.59 -17.30
C GLY A 63 1.62 -2.11 -16.88
N ILE A 64 2.76 -1.42 -16.99
CA ILE A 64 2.86 0.01 -16.71
C ILE A 64 1.83 0.79 -17.53
N ARG A 65 1.07 1.69 -16.88
CA ARG A 65 -0.03 2.48 -17.48
C ARG A 65 -1.21 1.65 -18.07
N GLN A 66 -1.24 0.33 -17.88
CA GLN A 66 -2.32 -0.54 -18.39
C GLN A 66 -3.48 -0.74 -17.39
N HIS A 67 -3.38 -0.20 -16.17
CA HIS A 67 -4.39 -0.38 -15.12
C HIS A 67 -5.78 0.15 -15.51
N HIS A 68 -5.89 1.11 -16.44
CA HIS A 68 -7.18 1.57 -16.97
C HIS A 68 -8.03 0.43 -17.55
N LYS A 69 -7.42 -0.67 -17.99
CA LYS A 69 -8.12 -1.87 -18.49
C LYS A 69 -8.91 -2.63 -17.43
N ILE A 70 -8.71 -2.33 -16.14
CA ILE A 70 -9.51 -2.88 -15.04
C ILE A 70 -11.00 -2.55 -15.21
N THR A 71 -11.34 -1.43 -15.86
CA THR A 71 -12.74 -1.04 -16.13
C THR A 71 -13.49 -2.05 -17.01
N GLY A 72 -12.76 -2.81 -17.84
CA GLY A 72 -13.30 -3.87 -18.69
C GLY A 72 -13.51 -5.21 -17.99
N LEU A 73 -13.13 -5.36 -16.71
CA LEU A 73 -13.40 -6.59 -15.95
C LEU A 73 -14.88 -6.69 -15.61
N LEU A 74 -15.40 -7.92 -15.60
CA LEU A 74 -16.76 -8.25 -15.16
C LEU A 74 -16.86 -8.25 -13.63
N LEU A 75 -16.69 -7.07 -13.03
CA LEU A 75 -16.72 -6.85 -11.58
C LEU A 75 -17.69 -5.70 -11.23
N PRO A 76 -18.24 -5.67 -10.01
CA PRO A 76 -18.93 -4.50 -9.48
C PRO A 76 -18.07 -3.24 -9.55
N GLU A 77 -18.70 -2.09 -9.81
CA GLU A 77 -17.99 -0.79 -9.95
C GLU A 77 -17.19 -0.41 -8.70
N ASP A 78 -17.68 -0.73 -7.50
CA ASP A 78 -16.96 -0.43 -6.26
C ASP A 78 -15.66 -1.23 -6.15
N LEU A 79 -15.65 -2.47 -6.64
CA LEU A 79 -14.40 -3.25 -6.71
C LEU A 79 -13.45 -2.70 -7.78
N LYS A 80 -13.97 -2.22 -8.92
CA LYS A 80 -13.13 -1.56 -9.93
C LYS A 80 -12.48 -0.29 -9.37
N ARG A 81 -13.24 0.56 -8.67
CA ARG A 81 -12.72 1.76 -7.99
C ARG A 81 -11.65 1.40 -6.96
N PHE A 82 -11.94 0.40 -6.12
CA PHE A 82 -10.97 -0.11 -5.14
C PHE A 82 -9.66 -0.58 -5.79
N LEU A 83 -9.73 -1.30 -6.91
CA LEU A 83 -8.56 -1.77 -7.67
C LEU A 83 -7.80 -0.62 -8.37
N LEU A 84 -8.50 0.46 -8.73
CA LEU A 84 -7.96 1.64 -9.39
C LEU A 84 -7.42 2.72 -8.43
N HIS A 85 -7.63 2.56 -7.12
CA HIS A 85 -7.38 3.60 -6.11
C HIS A 85 -8.16 4.90 -6.40
N LEU A 86 -9.44 4.75 -6.73
CA LEU A 86 -10.42 5.83 -6.92
C LEU A 86 -11.40 5.90 -5.76
#